data_AF-A0A7S0PS75-F1
#
_entry.id   AF-A0A7S0PS75-F1
#
_cell.length_a   1.000
_cell.length_b   1.000
_cell.length_c   1.000
_cell.angle_alpha   90.00
_cell.angle_beta   90.00
_cell.angle_gamma   90.00
#
_symmetry.space_group_name_H-M   'P 1'
#
loop_
_entity.id
_entity.type
_entity.pdbx_description
1 polymer ?
#
loop_
_entity_poly.entity_id
_entity_poly.type
_entity_poly.pdbx_seq_one_letter_code
_entity_poly.pdbx_strand_id
1 'polypeptide(L)'
;DRHALCLAVAEKRLPSTTKAFAALVAAAKGKEYQAMHPAKLTFQALRIHLNQEFDEMRRGMRAAAEVMIDGGRLGVLTWKHSECAILVDFHRHFEVVQPMQPLLKWMRSNHPEKENALPTAWGLTMDDAQRPSEREMRDNSRSRSAILHVLRKVDAGRRLADVERLAYPLLGWAPPPDAPKPPPVTFKYEAAIAGRDEHRKEKKEKKEKK
;
A
#
# COMPACT_ATOMS: atom_id res chain seq x y z
N ASP A 1 -13.94 28.25 6.15
CA ASP A 1 -14.61 27.92 4.88
C ASP A 1 -14.06 26.63 4.29
N ARG A 2 -14.79 25.50 4.39
CA ARG A 2 -14.32 24.20 3.87
C ARG A 2 -14.26 24.13 2.33
N HIS A 3 -14.79 25.14 1.63
CA HIS A 3 -14.93 25.17 0.18
C HIS A 3 -13.93 26.08 -0.55
N ALA A 4 -13.12 26.87 0.15
CA ALA A 4 -12.25 27.86 -0.50
C ALA A 4 -11.27 27.26 -1.51
N LEU A 5 -10.80 26.02 -1.28
CA LEU A 5 -9.96 25.33 -2.26
C LEU A 5 -10.73 24.92 -3.52
N CYS A 6 -11.92 24.35 -3.35
CA CYS A 6 -12.80 23.96 -4.46
C CYS A 6 -13.26 25.18 -5.27
N LEU A 7 -13.53 26.30 -4.60
CA LEU A 7 -13.87 27.57 -5.23
C LEU A 7 -12.67 28.15 -6.00
N ALA A 8 -11.47 28.15 -5.42
CA ALA A 8 -10.26 28.59 -6.13
C ALA A 8 -9.96 27.74 -7.37
N VAL A 9 -10.26 26.45 -7.33
CA VAL A 9 -10.21 25.55 -8.51
C VAL A 9 -11.26 25.97 -9.54
N ALA A 10 -12.53 26.12 -9.13
CA ALA A 10 -13.64 26.47 -10.02
C ALA A 10 -13.43 27.82 -10.72
N GLU A 11 -12.83 28.78 -10.02
CA GLU A 11 -12.54 30.12 -10.54
C GLU A 11 -11.20 30.22 -11.30
N LYS A 12 -10.45 29.11 -11.45
CA LYS A 12 -9.11 29.07 -12.05
C LYS A 12 -8.10 30.05 -11.42
N ARG A 13 -8.22 30.28 -10.10
CA ARG A 13 -7.34 31.19 -9.32
C ARG A 13 -6.30 30.46 -8.48
N LEU A 14 -5.95 29.23 -8.86
CA LEU A 14 -4.94 28.46 -8.13
C LEU A 14 -3.56 29.14 -8.25
N PRO A 15 -2.84 29.34 -7.14
CA PRO A 15 -1.50 29.89 -7.17
C PRO A 15 -0.51 28.96 -7.90
N SER A 16 0.44 29.55 -8.63
CA SER A 16 1.49 28.82 -9.37
C SER A 16 2.70 28.41 -8.51
N THR A 17 2.76 28.85 -7.25
CA THR A 17 3.86 28.53 -6.33
C THR A 17 3.37 27.80 -5.09
N THR A 18 4.20 26.90 -4.56
CA THR A 18 3.89 26.13 -3.36
C THR A 18 3.67 27.01 -2.14
N LYS A 19 4.42 28.11 -2.01
CA LYS A 19 4.27 29.07 -0.90
C LYS A 19 2.91 29.78 -0.94
N ALA A 20 2.49 30.26 -2.11
CA ALA A 20 1.19 30.91 -2.27
C ALA A 20 0.04 29.92 -2.08
N PHE A 21 0.18 28.68 -2.57
CA PHE A 21 -0.80 27.62 -2.32
C PHE A 21 -0.90 27.27 -0.83
N ALA A 22 0.22 27.18 -0.12
CA ALA A 22 0.23 26.94 1.32
C ALA A 22 -0.51 28.03 2.11
N ALA A 23 -0.33 29.30 1.71
CA ALA A 23 -1.03 30.44 2.31
C ALA A 23 -2.55 30.38 2.04
N LEU A 24 -2.96 30.03 0.82
CA LEU A 24 -4.38 29.82 0.48
C LEU A 24 -5.01 28.71 1.34
N VAL A 25 -4.34 27.57 1.48
CA VAL A 25 -4.82 26.47 2.33
C VAL A 25 -4.92 26.89 3.80
N ALA A 26 -3.94 27.64 4.30
CA ALA A 26 -3.96 28.14 5.67
C ALA A 26 -5.13 29.11 5.91
N ALA A 27 -5.38 30.03 4.95
CA ALA A 27 -6.52 30.95 5.02
C ALA A 27 -7.86 30.21 4.99
N ALA A 28 -8.00 29.18 4.15
CA ALA A 28 -9.21 28.37 4.03
C ALA A 28 -9.54 27.58 5.32
N LYS A 29 -8.51 26.95 5.90
CA LYS A 29 -8.64 26.07 7.08
C LYS A 29 -8.84 26.86 8.38
N GLY A 30 -8.34 28.08 8.47
CA GLY A 30 -8.45 28.93 9.66
C GLY A 30 -7.39 28.65 10.73
N LYS A 31 -7.43 29.42 11.84
CA LYS A 31 -6.52 29.29 12.98
C LYS A 31 -7.07 28.28 13.99
N GLU A 32 -6.88 26.99 13.74
CA GLU A 32 -6.91 26.00 14.84
C GLU A 32 -5.50 25.85 15.42
N TYR A 33 -5.41 25.58 16.74
CA TYR A 33 -4.15 25.22 17.36
C TYR A 33 -3.70 23.86 16.79
N GLN A 34 -2.68 23.89 15.95
CA GLN A 34 -2.19 22.71 15.25
C GLN A 34 -0.69 22.58 15.51
N ALA A 35 -0.25 21.38 15.93
CA ALA A 35 1.17 21.04 16.08
C ALA A 35 1.95 21.04 14.75
N MET A 36 1.29 21.33 13.64
CA MET A 36 1.80 21.19 12.29
C MET A 36 1.18 22.24 11.36
N HIS A 37 1.94 22.69 10.36
CA HIS A 37 1.45 23.63 9.36
C HIS A 37 0.14 23.14 8.69
N PRO A 38 -0.91 23.98 8.59
CA PRO A 38 -2.25 23.57 8.14
C PRO A 38 -2.25 22.95 6.74
N ALA A 39 -1.36 23.41 5.86
CA ALA A 39 -1.25 22.89 4.49
C ALA A 39 -0.58 21.51 4.36
N LYS A 40 0.07 20.97 5.41
CA LYS A 40 0.88 19.75 5.28
C LYS A 40 0.06 18.53 4.88
N LEU A 41 -1.16 18.36 5.41
CA LEU A 41 -2.05 17.28 5.01
C LEU A 41 -2.56 17.44 3.58
N THR A 42 -2.80 18.67 3.12
CA THR A 42 -3.23 18.95 1.74
C THR A 42 -2.12 18.63 0.74
N PHE A 43 -0.87 19.06 1.00
CA PHE A 43 0.26 18.66 0.17
C PHE A 43 0.48 17.15 0.17
N GLN A 44 0.32 16.49 1.33
CA GLN A 44 0.40 15.04 1.41
C GLN A 44 -0.67 14.35 0.54
N ALA A 45 -1.93 14.81 0.61
CA ALA A 45 -3.01 14.27 -0.20
C ALA A 45 -2.78 14.48 -1.70
N LEU A 46 -2.35 15.68 -2.11
CA LEU A 46 -1.99 15.96 -3.50
C LEU A 46 -0.86 15.07 -3.99
N ARG A 47 0.19 14.87 -3.18
CA ARG A 47 1.32 14.02 -3.55
C ARG A 47 0.91 12.56 -3.72
N ILE A 48 0.10 12.05 -2.79
CA ILE A 48 -0.48 10.70 -2.87
C ILE A 48 -1.30 10.55 -4.15
N HIS A 49 -2.18 11.51 -4.44
CA HIS A 49 -3.06 11.46 -5.59
C HIS A 49 -2.31 11.55 -6.92
N LEU A 50 -1.45 12.55 -7.08
CA LEU A 50 -0.71 12.81 -8.33
C LEU A 50 0.25 11.67 -8.69
N ASN A 51 0.92 11.10 -7.67
CA ASN A 51 1.85 9.99 -7.89
C ASN A 51 1.21 8.61 -7.75
N GLN A 52 -0.11 8.54 -7.49
CA GLN A 52 -0.82 7.29 -7.22
C GLN A 52 -0.10 6.42 -6.17
N GLU A 53 0.45 7.03 -5.11
CA GLU A 53 1.41 6.38 -4.19
C GLU A 53 0.89 5.04 -3.65
N PHE A 54 -0.41 4.98 -3.30
CA PHE A 54 -1.03 3.78 -2.74
C PHE A 54 -1.24 2.68 -3.76
N ASP A 55 -1.62 3.02 -4.98
CA ASP A 55 -1.85 2.03 -6.03
C ASP A 55 -0.51 1.47 -6.52
N GLU A 56 0.52 2.31 -6.65
CA GLU A 56 1.88 1.85 -6.97
C GLU A 56 2.45 0.97 -5.86
N MET A 57 2.21 1.29 -4.59
CA MET A 57 2.62 0.44 -3.47
C MET A 57 1.97 -0.95 -3.57
N ARG A 58 0.65 -1.02 -3.82
CA ARG A 58 -0.07 -2.31 -3.98
C ARG A 58 0.46 -3.10 -5.17
N ARG A 59 0.67 -2.45 -6.32
CA ARG A 59 1.24 -3.07 -7.53
C ARG A 59 2.64 -3.61 -7.29
N GLY A 60 3.52 -2.76 -6.73
CA GLY A 60 4.92 -3.10 -6.47
C GLY A 60 5.04 -4.28 -5.50
N MET A 61 4.28 -4.27 -4.41
CA MET A 61 4.27 -5.40 -3.46
C MET A 61 3.77 -6.70 -4.11
N ARG A 62 2.71 -6.62 -4.92
CA ARG A 62 2.20 -7.80 -5.62
C ARG A 62 3.18 -8.36 -6.64
N ALA A 63 3.72 -7.51 -7.52
CA ALA A 63 4.69 -7.91 -8.52
C ALA A 63 5.95 -8.50 -7.87
N ALA A 64 6.44 -7.88 -6.79
CA ALA A 64 7.56 -8.40 -6.01
C ALA A 64 7.25 -9.79 -5.44
N ALA A 65 6.11 -9.98 -4.77
CA ALA A 65 5.73 -11.27 -4.21
C ALA A 65 5.58 -12.37 -5.29
N GLU A 66 5.09 -12.02 -6.49
CA GLU A 66 4.95 -12.96 -7.61
C GLU A 66 6.30 -13.45 -8.13
N VAL A 67 7.32 -12.58 -8.26
CA VAL A 67 8.64 -12.94 -8.79
C VAL A 67 9.65 -13.46 -7.75
N MET A 68 9.36 -13.28 -6.45
CA MET A 68 10.22 -13.79 -5.38
C MET A 68 10.33 -15.32 -5.43
N ILE A 69 11.53 -15.83 -5.12
CA ILE A 69 11.75 -17.26 -4.85
C ILE A 69 11.26 -17.65 -3.46
N ASP A 70 11.09 -18.95 -3.21
CA ASP A 70 10.82 -19.47 -1.87
C ASP A 70 11.85 -18.98 -0.85
N GLY A 71 11.39 -18.58 0.34
CA GLY A 71 12.22 -17.97 1.38
C GLY A 71 12.73 -16.56 1.06
N GLY A 72 12.47 -16.02 -0.13
CA GLY A 72 12.79 -14.65 -0.52
C GLY A 72 12.15 -13.63 0.41
N ARG A 73 12.78 -12.46 0.57
CA ARG A 73 12.32 -11.40 1.49
C ARG A 73 11.99 -10.10 0.75
N LEU A 74 10.86 -9.49 1.10
CA LEU A 74 10.43 -8.17 0.66
C LEU A 74 10.42 -7.22 1.85
N GLY A 75 11.36 -6.28 1.86
CA GLY A 75 11.39 -5.19 2.83
C GLY A 75 10.51 -4.04 2.36
N VAL A 76 9.58 -3.59 3.20
CA VAL A 76 8.71 -2.45 2.93
C VAL A 76 8.83 -1.43 4.06
N LEU A 77 9.20 -0.20 3.71
CA LEU A 77 9.22 0.93 4.64
C LEU A 77 7.90 1.70 4.54
N THR A 78 7.28 1.97 5.69
CA THR A 78 6.07 2.81 5.78
C THR A 78 6.32 4.00 6.69
N TRP A 79 5.76 5.18 6.37
CA TRP A 79 5.88 6.39 7.19
C TRP A 79 4.56 6.82 7.83
N LYS A 80 3.44 6.31 7.30
CA LYS A 80 2.09 6.72 7.68
C LYS A 80 1.22 5.51 7.97
N HIS A 81 0.25 5.69 8.85
CA HIS A 81 -0.75 4.67 9.18
C HIS A 81 -1.47 4.11 7.95
N SER A 82 -1.79 4.94 6.95
CA SER A 82 -2.45 4.49 5.72
C SER A 82 -1.59 3.52 4.90
N GLU A 83 -0.27 3.75 4.83
CA GLU A 83 0.67 2.87 4.12
C GLU A 83 0.81 1.54 4.86
N CYS A 84 0.93 1.57 6.19
CA CYS A 84 0.93 0.38 7.02
C CYS A 84 -0.38 -0.41 6.91
N ALA A 85 -1.54 0.27 6.89
CA ALA A 85 -2.83 -0.37 6.70
C ALA A 85 -2.92 -1.09 5.34
N ILE A 86 -2.41 -0.48 4.26
CA ILE A 86 -2.32 -1.11 2.94
C ILE A 86 -1.43 -2.36 2.96
N LEU A 87 -0.29 -2.31 3.65
CA LEU A 87 0.62 -3.45 3.78
C LEU A 87 -0.01 -4.59 4.59
N VAL A 88 -0.66 -4.29 5.70
CA VAL A 88 -1.31 -5.30 6.55
C VAL A 88 -2.48 -5.95 5.81
N ASP A 89 -3.29 -5.15 5.11
CA ASP A 89 -4.35 -5.63 4.23
C ASP A 89 -3.78 -6.56 3.13
N PHE A 90 -2.71 -6.14 2.46
CA PHE A 90 -2.02 -6.97 1.46
C PHE A 90 -1.51 -8.28 2.05
N HIS A 91 -0.85 -8.25 3.22
CA HIS A 91 -0.35 -9.45 3.88
C HIS A 91 -1.48 -10.43 4.21
N ARG A 92 -2.60 -9.96 4.78
CA ARG A 92 -3.73 -10.83 5.15
C ARG A 92 -4.30 -11.62 3.97
N HIS A 93 -4.28 -11.04 2.77
CA HIS A 93 -4.74 -11.74 1.55
C HIS A 93 -3.86 -12.94 1.18
N PHE A 94 -2.59 -12.95 1.58
CA PHE A 94 -1.61 -13.98 1.24
C PHE A 94 -1.00 -14.65 2.48
N GLU A 95 -1.53 -14.37 3.66
CA GLU A 95 -0.96 -14.77 4.94
C GLU A 95 -0.94 -16.30 5.05
N VAL A 96 0.25 -16.86 5.27
CA VAL A 96 0.40 -18.27 5.58
C VAL A 96 -0.01 -18.50 7.03
N VAL A 97 -0.89 -19.47 7.25
CA VAL A 97 -1.32 -19.84 8.59
C VAL A 97 -0.13 -20.33 9.40
N GLN A 98 0.02 -19.80 10.62
CA GLN A 98 1.06 -20.26 11.52
C GLN A 98 0.72 -21.66 12.06
N PRO A 99 1.70 -22.55 12.27
CA PRO A 99 1.44 -23.90 12.81
C PRO A 99 0.70 -23.91 14.16
N MET A 100 0.89 -22.85 14.95
CA MET A 100 0.28 -22.70 16.27
C MET A 100 -1.00 -21.88 16.31
N GLN A 101 -1.51 -21.43 15.15
CA GLN A 101 -2.74 -20.64 15.08
C GLN A 101 -3.92 -21.44 15.69
N PRO A 102 -4.66 -20.89 16.66
CA PRO A 102 -5.75 -21.59 17.35
C PRO A 102 -6.76 -22.28 16.43
N LEU A 103 -7.16 -21.64 15.33
CA LEU A 103 -8.13 -22.17 14.37
C LEU A 103 -7.57 -23.39 13.62
N LEU A 104 -6.30 -23.36 13.23
CA LEU A 104 -5.62 -24.50 12.61
C LEU A 104 -5.48 -25.66 13.61
N LYS A 105 -5.09 -25.37 14.86
CA LYS A 105 -5.02 -26.38 15.92
C LYS A 105 -6.36 -27.06 16.16
N TRP A 106 -7.43 -26.26 16.26
CA TRP A 106 -8.77 -26.78 16.45
C TRP A 106 -9.18 -27.68 15.28
N MET A 107 -8.93 -27.25 14.04
CA MET A 107 -9.26 -28.03 12.86
C MET A 107 -8.45 -29.33 12.79
N ARG A 108 -7.16 -29.33 13.17
CA ARG A 108 -6.34 -30.54 13.26
C ARG A 108 -6.90 -31.57 14.21
N SER A 109 -7.40 -31.13 15.36
CA SER A 109 -7.90 -32.03 16.40
C SER A 109 -9.30 -32.57 16.11
N ASN A 110 -10.15 -31.80 15.43
CA ASN A 110 -11.56 -32.15 15.23
C ASN A 110 -11.88 -32.64 13.81
N HIS A 111 -11.12 -32.18 12.81
CA HIS A 111 -11.35 -32.44 11.37
C HIS A 111 -10.03 -32.62 10.59
N PRO A 112 -9.17 -33.59 10.97
CA PRO A 112 -7.87 -33.80 10.33
C PRO A 112 -7.95 -34.10 8.83
N GLU A 113 -9.04 -34.75 8.38
CA GLU A 113 -9.33 -35.01 6.97
C GLU A 113 -9.50 -33.74 6.14
N LYS A 114 -10.12 -32.70 6.74
CA LYS A 114 -10.32 -31.40 6.09
C LYS A 114 -9.05 -30.56 6.08
N GLU A 115 -8.26 -30.65 7.14
CA GLU A 115 -6.94 -30.03 7.16
C GLU A 115 -6.05 -30.56 6.04
N ASN A 116 -6.03 -31.87 5.82
CA ASN A 116 -5.23 -32.48 4.76
C ASN A 116 -5.69 -32.10 3.35
N ALA A 117 -6.97 -31.75 3.20
CA ALA A 117 -7.55 -31.29 1.94
C ALA A 117 -7.33 -29.79 1.66
N LEU A 118 -6.71 -29.03 2.56
CA LEU A 118 -6.43 -27.61 2.33
C LEU A 118 -5.51 -27.42 1.12
N PRO A 119 -5.84 -26.48 0.21
CA PRO A 119 -4.96 -26.17 -0.89
C PRO A 119 -3.63 -25.62 -0.36
N THR A 120 -2.55 -25.96 -1.06
CA THR A 120 -1.25 -25.33 -0.87
C THR A 120 -1.01 -24.38 -2.04
N ALA A 121 -0.53 -23.19 -1.71
CA ALA A 121 -0.18 -22.17 -2.66
C ALA A 121 0.93 -21.32 -2.06
N TRP A 122 1.56 -20.50 -2.90
CA TRP A 122 2.48 -19.51 -2.35
C TRP A 122 1.73 -18.54 -1.42
N GLY A 123 2.40 -18.12 -0.36
CA GLY A 123 1.91 -17.12 0.57
C GLY A 123 3.07 -16.35 1.20
N LEU A 124 2.73 -15.53 2.19
CA LEU A 124 3.65 -14.65 2.89
C LEU A 124 3.56 -14.87 4.40
N THR A 125 4.71 -14.79 5.07
CA THR A 125 4.79 -14.53 6.52
C THR A 125 5.36 -13.14 6.75
N MET A 126 5.01 -12.51 7.86
CA MET A 126 5.54 -11.20 8.25
C MET A 126 6.36 -11.32 9.53
N ASP A 127 7.58 -10.79 9.52
CA ASP A 127 8.40 -10.64 10.73
C ASP A 127 7.89 -9.46 11.58
N ASP A 128 8.32 -9.38 12.84
CA ASP A 128 7.97 -8.25 13.70
C ASP A 128 8.42 -6.91 13.09
N ALA A 129 7.52 -5.92 13.15
CA ALA A 129 7.77 -4.60 12.60
C ALA A 129 8.89 -3.88 13.35
N GLN A 130 9.88 -3.36 12.62
CA GLN A 130 11.07 -2.74 13.20
C GLN A 130 10.95 -1.21 13.15
N ARG A 131 11.20 -0.56 14.27
CA ARG A 131 11.25 0.90 14.41
C ARG A 131 12.69 1.40 14.39
N PRO A 132 12.92 2.65 13.95
CA PRO A 132 14.24 3.27 14.03
C PRO A 132 14.75 3.30 15.47
N SER A 133 16.07 3.21 15.63
CA SER A 133 16.70 3.39 16.93
C SER A 133 16.73 4.87 17.34
N GLU A 134 16.88 5.14 18.63
CA GLU A 134 17.09 6.51 19.14
C GLU A 134 18.29 7.22 18.50
N ARG A 135 19.36 6.46 18.20
CA ARG A 135 20.52 7.00 17.49
C ARG A 135 20.14 7.41 16.07
N GLU A 136 19.45 6.54 15.33
CA GLU A 136 19.02 6.84 13.97
C GLU A 136 18.06 8.04 13.90
N MET A 137 17.15 8.18 14.86
CA MET A 137 16.23 9.31 14.91
C MET A 137 16.93 10.65 15.17
N ARG A 138 18.05 10.64 15.92
CA ARG A 138 18.89 11.84 16.11
C ARG A 138 19.66 12.20 14.85
N ASP A 139 20.25 11.20 14.19
CA ASP A 139 21.05 11.41 12.99
C ASP A 139 20.18 11.73 11.76
N ASN A 140 18.95 11.21 11.73
CA ASN A 140 17.99 11.39 10.65
C ASN A 140 16.57 11.60 11.20
N SER A 141 16.18 12.85 11.41
CA SER A 141 14.83 13.18 11.93
C SER A 141 13.67 12.66 11.05
N ARG A 142 13.91 12.33 9.78
CA ARG A 142 12.88 11.74 8.88
C ARG A 142 12.61 10.26 9.16
N SER A 143 13.50 9.57 9.88
CA SER A 143 13.30 8.17 10.25
C SER A 143 12.27 8.01 11.37
N ARG A 144 12.00 9.06 12.17
CA ARG A 144 11.12 9.03 13.36
C ARG A 144 9.78 8.29 13.16
N SER A 145 9.17 8.41 11.98
CA SER A 145 7.89 7.76 11.69
C SER A 145 7.99 6.56 10.76
N ALA A 146 9.21 6.17 10.37
CA ALA A 146 9.47 5.02 9.53
C ALA A 146 9.27 3.72 10.32
N ILE A 147 8.69 2.73 9.66
CA ILE A 147 8.56 1.36 10.16
C ILE A 147 8.98 0.42 9.03
N LEU A 148 9.92 -0.49 9.33
CA LEU A 148 10.33 -1.55 8.42
C LEU A 148 9.49 -2.80 8.68
N HIS A 149 8.85 -3.29 7.63
CA HIS A 149 8.16 -4.56 7.60
C HIS A 149 8.91 -5.51 6.67
N VAL A 150 9.08 -6.76 7.07
CA VAL A 150 9.73 -7.79 6.26
C VAL A 150 8.73 -8.90 5.99
N LEU A 151 8.38 -9.09 4.72
CA LEU A 151 7.56 -10.19 4.25
C LEU A 151 8.47 -11.29 3.71
N ARG A 152 8.17 -12.56 4.00
CA ARG A 152 8.91 -13.71 3.47
C ARG A 152 7.98 -14.61 2.68
N LYS A 153 8.38 -15.00 1.47
CA LYS A 153 7.61 -15.92 0.62
C LYS A 153 7.76 -17.36 1.10
N VAL A 154 6.66 -18.09 1.04
CA VAL A 154 6.59 -19.54 1.29
C VAL A 154 5.80 -20.16 0.15
N ASP A 155 6.39 -21.04 -0.65
CA ASP A 155 5.77 -21.57 -1.88
C ASP A 155 4.69 -22.63 -1.62
N ALA A 156 4.87 -23.45 -0.58
CA ALA A 156 3.93 -24.53 -0.21
C ALA A 156 3.17 -24.21 1.09
N GLY A 157 2.70 -22.97 1.22
CA GLY A 157 1.95 -22.51 2.38
C GLY A 157 0.46 -22.87 2.30
N ARG A 158 -0.17 -23.07 3.46
CA ARG A 158 -1.63 -23.01 3.59
C ARG A 158 -2.00 -21.58 3.96
N ARG A 159 -2.93 -20.96 3.24
CA ARG A 159 -3.32 -19.58 3.58
C ARG A 159 -4.32 -19.57 4.73
N LEU A 160 -4.22 -18.56 5.59
CA LEU A 160 -5.15 -18.38 6.71
C LEU A 160 -6.60 -18.27 6.22
N ALA A 161 -6.83 -17.55 5.11
CA ALA A 161 -8.16 -17.43 4.52
C ALA A 161 -8.78 -18.78 4.10
N ASP A 162 -7.97 -19.75 3.67
CA ASP A 162 -8.46 -21.08 3.31
C ASP A 162 -8.84 -21.88 4.55
N VAL A 163 -8.06 -21.76 5.63
CA VAL A 163 -8.39 -22.32 6.94
C VAL A 163 -9.69 -21.72 7.47
N GLU A 164 -9.84 -20.39 7.44
CA GLU A 164 -11.05 -19.69 7.88
C GLU A 164 -12.28 -20.14 7.08
N ARG A 165 -12.16 -20.22 5.75
CA ARG A 165 -13.27 -20.63 4.87
C ARG A 165 -13.75 -22.06 5.15
N LEU A 166 -12.85 -22.97 5.53
CA LEU A 166 -13.23 -24.34 5.90
C LEU A 166 -13.69 -24.47 7.35
N ALA A 167 -13.03 -23.78 8.29
CA ALA A 167 -13.27 -23.93 9.71
C ALA A 167 -14.52 -23.19 10.20
N TYR A 168 -14.82 -22.00 9.64
CA TYR A 168 -15.95 -21.18 10.11
C TYR A 168 -17.30 -21.90 9.99
N PRO A 169 -17.67 -22.53 8.86
CA PRO A 169 -18.92 -23.28 8.77
C PRO A 169 -19.00 -24.45 9.76
N LEU A 170 -17.86 -25.08 10.07
CA LEU A 170 -17.79 -26.19 11.04
C LEU A 170 -18.02 -25.73 12.48
N LEU A 171 -17.68 -24.48 12.77
CA LEU A 171 -17.94 -23.81 14.05
C LEU A 171 -19.34 -23.16 14.10
N GLY A 172 -20.14 -23.27 13.03
CA GLY A 172 -21.44 -22.59 12.92
C GLY A 172 -21.34 -21.09 12.65
N TRP A 173 -20.19 -20.60 12.18
CA TRP A 173 -19.97 -19.20 11.82
C TRP A 173 -20.20 -18.98 10.32
N ALA A 174 -20.57 -17.75 9.97
CA ALA A 174 -20.63 -17.34 8.57
C ALA A 174 -19.23 -17.40 7.93
N PRO A 175 -19.10 -17.83 6.66
CA PRO A 175 -17.81 -17.84 5.97
C PRO A 175 -17.26 -16.42 5.85
N PRO A 176 -15.91 -16.27 5.80
CA PRO A 176 -15.32 -14.97 5.56
C PRO A 176 -15.78 -14.42 4.20
N PRO A 177 -15.98 -13.10 4.07
CA PRO A 177 -16.33 -12.50 2.79
C PRO A 177 -15.21 -12.74 1.79
N ASP A 178 -15.57 -12.91 0.51
CA ASP A 178 -14.55 -13.01 -0.52
C ASP A 178 -13.75 -11.71 -0.62
N ALA A 179 -12.45 -11.88 -0.89
CA ALA A 179 -11.57 -10.75 -1.13
C ALA A 179 -12.15 -9.89 -2.26
N PRO A 180 -12.30 -8.56 -2.06
CA PRO A 180 -12.77 -7.69 -3.10
C PRO A 180 -11.85 -7.81 -4.32
N LYS A 181 -12.43 -7.89 -5.53
CA LYS A 181 -11.63 -7.87 -6.74
C LYS A 181 -10.80 -6.59 -6.74
N PRO A 182 -9.48 -6.67 -6.99
CA PRO A 182 -8.67 -5.47 -7.06
C PRO A 182 -9.28 -4.52 -8.12
N PRO A 183 -9.32 -3.21 -7.86
CA PRO A 183 -9.92 -2.26 -8.80
C PRO A 183 -9.23 -2.39 -10.17
N PRO A 184 -9.99 -2.23 -11.27
CA PRO A 184 -9.43 -2.28 -12.60
C PRO A 184 -8.37 -1.18 -12.76
N VAL A 185 -7.30 -1.53 -13.46
CA VAL A 185 -6.16 -0.63 -13.66
C VAL A 185 -6.60 0.56 -14.52
N THR A 186 -6.61 1.76 -13.95
CA THR A 186 -6.93 3.00 -14.70
C THR A 186 -5.73 3.51 -15.50
N PHE A 187 -4.51 3.04 -15.20
CA PHE A 187 -3.28 3.45 -15.88
C PHE A 187 -2.86 2.45 -16.95
N LYS A 188 -3.04 2.84 -18.21
CA LYS A 188 -2.51 2.10 -19.37
C LYS A 188 -1.01 2.41 -19.51
N TYR A 189 -0.15 1.58 -18.93
CA TYR A 189 1.32 1.70 -19.05
C TYR A 189 1.77 1.81 -20.52
N GLU A 190 1.12 1.08 -21.42
CA GLU A 190 1.38 1.11 -22.85
C GLU A 190 1.17 2.50 -23.47
N ALA A 191 0.12 3.22 -23.06
CA ALA A 191 -0.20 4.55 -23.57
C ALA A 191 0.79 5.62 -23.08
N ALA A 192 1.27 5.50 -21.83
CA ALA A 192 2.25 6.42 -21.26
C ALA A 192 3.67 6.23 -21.83
N ILE A 193 4.01 5.00 -22.24
CA ILE A 193 5.29 4.69 -22.90
C ILE A 193 5.24 5.11 -24.37
N ALA A 194 4.14 4.83 -25.08
CA ALA A 194 3.95 5.26 -26.47
C ALA A 194 4.11 6.78 -26.65
N GLY A 195 3.54 7.58 -25.74
CA GLY A 195 3.69 9.04 -25.77
C GLY A 195 5.12 9.54 -25.51
N ARG A 196 5.96 8.77 -24.80
CA ARG A 196 7.39 9.12 -24.62
C ARG A 196 8.21 8.82 -25.86
N ASP A 197 7.90 7.75 -26.59
CA ASP A 197 8.61 7.38 -27.80
C ASP A 197 8.31 8.34 -28.96
N GLU A 198 7.06 8.80 -29.08
CA GLU A 198 6.67 9.86 -30.03
C GLU A 198 7.40 11.18 -29.75
N HIS A 199 7.43 11.62 -28.49
CA HIS A 199 8.08 12.87 -28.11
C HIS A 199 9.62 12.80 -28.24
N ARG A 200 10.20 11.60 -28.13
CA ARG A 200 11.63 11.35 -28.38
C ARG A 200 11.97 11.35 -29.87
N LYS A 201 11.06 10.88 -30.74
CA LYS A 201 11.19 10.95 -32.20
C LYS A 201 11.11 12.39 -32.71
N GLU A 202 10.12 13.17 -32.26
CA GLU A 202 9.98 14.59 -32.65
C GLU A 202 11.20 15.44 -32.24
N LYS A 203 11.77 15.18 -31.06
CA LYS A 203 13.01 15.85 -30.61
C LYS A 203 14.24 15.49 -31.44
N LYS A 204 14.31 14.27 -31.98
CA LYS A 204 15.38 13.85 -32.88
C LYS A 204 15.27 14.55 -34.24
N GLU A 205 14.07 14.57 -34.84
CA GLU A 205 13.83 15.22 -36.13
C GLU A 205 14.08 16.74 -36.10
N LYS A 206 13.72 17.41 -35.01
CA LYS A 206 14.03 18.85 -34.82
C LYS A 206 15.51 19.15 -34.63
N LYS A 207 16.32 18.16 -34.26
CA LYS A 207 17.77 18.28 -34.06
C LYS A 207 18.56 18.00 -35.33
N GLU A 208 18.00 17.23 -36.26
CA GLU A 208 18.60 16.93 -37.58
C GLU A 208 18.27 18.00 -38.64
N LYS A 209 17.21 18.80 -38.43
CA LYS A 209 16.82 19.92 -39.31
C LYS A 209 17.45 21.28 -38.93
N LYS A 210 18.43 21.29 -38.03
CA LYS A 210 19.08 22.50 -37.51
C LYS A 210 20.59 22.36 -37.62
#